data_AF-A0A364K5W4-F1
#
_entry.id   AF-A0A364K5W4-F1
#
_cell.length_a   1.000
_cell.length_b   1.000
_cell.length_c   1.000
_cell.angle_alpha   90.00
_cell.angle_beta   90.00
_cell.angle_gamma   90.00
#
_symmetry.space_group_name_H-M   'P 1'
#
loop_
_entity.id
_entity.type
_entity.pdbx_description
1 polymer ?
#
loop_
_entity_poly.entity_id
_entity_poly.type
_entity_poly.pdbx_seq_one_letter_code
_entity_poly.pdbx_strand_id
1 'polypeptide(L)'
;MLELRKTHPFQPSKWANFLRLLVKGCLIFLLALIGWIGFIFLQQKSHSEPDQVYIMGTVGSYIFLFLFLVLLFYFIFSFFALRQQAERLKRKFYIFVVFYLITSPLVLLSFDNYLLVTTKGIQYNSFFSVEGEPLKEWKQIEKLVLDYEVKQIPTQTSDDLRLRYILYFRDGSTVDLNHLNSPLYKRSEFITIHRVLLKYKVPIQIIRPLPNTFKDQSSFIYKLFHHQYQPSS
;
A
#
# COMPACT_ATOMS: atom_id res chain seq x y z
N MET A 1 29.59 21.09 -65.37
CA MET A 1 28.55 21.68 -64.51
C MET A 1 27.70 20.54 -63.98
N LEU A 2 27.97 20.09 -62.76
CA LEU A 2 27.23 18.99 -62.11
C LEU A 2 26.22 19.63 -61.16
N GLU A 3 24.94 19.61 -61.53
CA GLU A 3 23.85 20.04 -60.66
C GLU A 3 23.76 19.08 -59.48
N LEU A 4 24.13 19.57 -58.29
CA LEU A 4 23.89 18.92 -57.02
C LEU A 4 22.38 18.79 -56.79
N ARG A 5 21.86 17.61 -57.13
CA ARG A 5 20.48 17.19 -56.88
C ARG A 5 20.18 17.35 -55.39
N LYS A 6 19.39 18.38 -55.03
CA LYS A 6 18.90 18.60 -53.67
C LYS A 6 18.07 17.38 -53.25
N THR A 7 18.64 16.50 -52.46
CA THR A 7 17.91 15.41 -51.81
C THR A 7 17.01 16.06 -50.75
N HIS A 8 15.71 16.05 -51.00
CA HIS A 8 14.74 16.47 -49.99
C HIS A 8 14.90 15.59 -48.75
N PRO A 9 15.10 16.18 -47.55
CA PRO A 9 15.24 15.41 -46.34
C PRO A 9 13.96 14.60 -46.11
N PHE A 10 14.10 13.29 -45.96
CA PHE A 10 13.01 12.36 -45.73
C PHE A 10 12.30 12.76 -44.42
N GLN A 11 11.15 13.45 -44.54
CA GLN A 11 10.34 13.77 -43.37
C GLN A 11 9.69 12.48 -42.87
N PRO A 12 9.95 12.05 -41.63
CA PRO A 12 9.33 10.85 -41.10
C PRO A 12 7.80 11.02 -41.11
N SER A 13 7.09 9.99 -41.55
CA SER A 13 5.64 9.98 -41.57
C SER A 13 5.08 10.22 -40.16
N LYS A 14 3.92 10.88 -40.05
CA LYS A 14 3.24 11.11 -38.75
C LYS A 14 3.09 9.80 -37.94
N TRP A 15 2.90 8.68 -38.64
CA TRP A 15 2.86 7.33 -38.09
C TRP A 15 4.17 6.89 -37.44
N ALA A 16 5.32 7.16 -38.05
CA ALA A 16 6.62 6.81 -37.47
C ALA A 16 6.88 7.59 -36.16
N ASN A 17 6.47 8.86 -36.10
CA ASN A 17 6.59 9.66 -34.87
C ASN A 17 5.62 9.18 -33.79
N PHE A 18 4.39 8.82 -34.15
CA PHE A 18 3.42 8.24 -33.23
C PHE A 18 3.91 6.91 -32.65
N LEU A 19 4.42 6.00 -33.50
CA LEU A 19 4.94 4.70 -33.07
C LEU A 19 6.12 4.86 -32.09
N ARG A 20 7.04 5.80 -32.37
CA ARG A 20 8.16 6.10 -31.46
C ARG A 20 7.68 6.61 -30.10
N LEU A 21 6.66 7.47 -30.07
CA LEU A 21 6.08 7.96 -28.82
C LEU A 21 5.41 6.84 -28.03
N LEU A 22 4.68 5.95 -28.72
CA LEU A 22 4.02 4.80 -28.11
C LEU A 22 5.03 3.82 -27.51
N VAL A 23 6.06 3.43 -28.26
CA VAL A 23 7.14 2.56 -27.77
C VAL A 23 7.84 3.17 -26.56
N LYS A 24 8.13 4.48 -26.61
CA LYS A 24 8.73 5.19 -25.47
C LYS A 24 7.81 5.18 -24.25
N GLY A 25 6.51 5.40 -24.43
CA GLY A 25 5.51 5.33 -23.37
C GLY A 25 5.42 3.95 -22.74
N CYS A 26 5.36 2.89 -23.57
CA CYS A 26 5.38 1.51 -23.11
C CYS A 26 6.65 1.16 -22.33
N LEU A 27 7.82 1.61 -22.79
CA LEU A 27 9.08 1.37 -22.09
C LEU A 27 9.12 2.06 -20.72
N ILE A 28 8.68 3.32 -20.64
CA ILE A 28 8.57 4.06 -19.37
C ILE A 28 7.64 3.31 -18.41
N PHE A 29 6.46 2.90 -18.89
CA PHE A 29 5.49 2.17 -18.09
C PHE A 29 6.04 0.84 -17.59
N LEU A 30 6.71 0.07 -18.46
CA LEU A 30 7.31 -1.21 -18.12
C LEU A 30 8.40 -1.06 -17.05
N LEU A 31 9.29 -0.07 -17.19
CA LEU A 31 10.34 0.21 -16.21
C LEU A 31 9.75 0.67 -14.87
N ALA A 32 8.71 1.50 -14.88
CA ALA A 32 7.99 1.90 -13.68
C ALA A 32 7.34 0.68 -13.00
N LEU A 33 6.73 -0.23 -13.78
CA LEU A 33 6.11 -1.44 -13.27
C LEU A 33 7.13 -2.38 -12.63
N ILE A 34 8.27 -2.61 -13.29
CA ILE A 34 9.37 -3.41 -12.74
C ILE A 34 9.90 -2.78 -11.45
N GLY A 35 10.12 -1.47 -11.44
CA GLY A 35 10.55 -0.73 -10.26
C GLY A 35 9.55 -0.84 -9.11
N TRP A 36 8.25 -0.75 -9.42
CA TRP A 36 7.17 -0.87 -8.44
C TRP A 36 7.05 -2.28 -7.86
N ILE A 37 7.14 -3.31 -8.70
CA ILE A 37 7.17 -4.71 -8.24
C ILE A 37 8.42 -4.97 -7.39
N GLY A 38 9.60 -4.52 -7.86
CA GLY A 38 10.86 -4.65 -7.13
C GLY A 38 10.83 -3.95 -5.78
N PHE A 39 10.20 -2.77 -5.72
CA PHE A 39 9.95 -2.05 -4.48
C PHE A 39 9.10 -2.85 -3.50
N ILE A 40 7.93 -3.35 -3.94
CA ILE A 40 7.04 -4.17 -3.10
C ILE A 40 7.79 -5.40 -2.58
N PHE A 41 8.54 -6.07 -3.46
CA PHE A 41 9.32 -7.25 -3.11
C PHE A 41 10.40 -6.93 -2.07
N LEU A 42 11.18 -5.86 -2.25
CA LEU A 42 12.21 -5.45 -1.29
C LEU A 42 11.62 -5.09 0.07
N GLN A 43 10.49 -4.39 0.09
CA GLN A 43 9.83 -4.02 1.33
C GLN A 43 9.27 -5.26 2.05
N GLN A 44 8.66 -6.21 1.33
CA GLN A 44 8.22 -7.49 1.89
C GLN A 44 9.40 -8.30 2.45
N LYS A 45 10.50 -8.38 1.71
CA LYS A 45 11.72 -9.10 2.15
C LYS A 45 12.39 -8.43 3.35
N SER A 46 12.40 -7.10 3.40
CA SER A 46 12.99 -6.35 4.51
C SER A 46 12.23 -6.56 5.82
N HIS A 47 10.95 -6.93 5.76
CA HIS A 47 10.09 -7.14 6.93
C HIS A 47 9.61 -8.59 7.06
N SER A 48 10.19 -9.53 6.30
CA SER A 48 9.90 -10.96 6.40
C SER A 48 10.74 -11.58 7.52
N GLU A 49 10.44 -11.22 8.76
CA GLU A 49 10.93 -11.98 9.91
C GLU A 49 9.95 -13.12 10.25
N PRO A 50 10.44 -14.29 10.72
CA PRO A 50 9.65 -15.52 10.85
C PRO A 50 8.48 -15.44 11.82
N ASP A 51 8.42 -14.41 12.67
CA ASP A 51 7.32 -14.14 13.60
C ASP A 51 6.80 -12.70 13.49
N GLN A 52 7.11 -12.02 12.37
CA GLN A 52 6.61 -10.69 12.09
C GLN A 52 5.57 -10.72 10.98
N VAL A 53 4.46 -10.02 11.23
CA VAL A 53 3.41 -9.83 10.24
C VAL A 53 3.44 -8.37 9.87
N TYR A 54 4.00 -8.11 8.70
CA TYR A 54 4.03 -6.79 8.10
C TYR A 54 2.81 -6.60 7.22
N ILE A 55 1.88 -5.76 7.68
CA ILE A 55 0.70 -5.41 6.91
C ILE A 55 0.95 -4.04 6.32
N MET A 56 1.03 -4.00 4.99
CA MET A 56 1.42 -2.83 4.21
C MET A 56 0.28 -1.82 4.04
N GLY A 57 0.65 -0.54 4.04
CA GLY A 57 -0.25 0.60 3.91
C GLY A 57 -1.12 0.65 2.65
N THR A 58 -1.97 1.69 2.63
CA THR A 58 -3.11 1.86 1.72
C THR A 58 -2.77 1.76 0.22
N VAL A 59 -3.73 1.28 -0.58
CA VAL A 59 -3.65 1.23 -2.07
C VAL A 59 -3.22 2.57 -2.68
N GLY A 60 -3.62 3.70 -2.06
CA GLY A 60 -3.26 5.04 -2.50
C GLY A 60 -1.75 5.29 -2.51
N SER A 61 -1.02 4.83 -1.49
CA SER A 61 0.43 4.94 -1.39
C SER A 61 1.15 4.23 -2.55
N TYR A 62 0.65 3.05 -2.96
CA TYR A 62 1.19 2.32 -4.10
C TYR A 62 0.91 2.98 -5.44
N ILE A 63 -0.30 3.52 -5.63
CA ILE A 63 -0.64 4.27 -6.84
C ILE A 63 0.26 5.50 -6.94
N PHE A 64 0.43 6.23 -5.84
CA PHE A 64 1.29 7.40 -5.79
C PHE A 64 2.75 7.04 -6.13
N LEU A 65 3.32 6.01 -5.51
CA LEU A 65 4.65 5.51 -5.83
C LEU A 65 4.78 5.12 -7.32
N PHE A 66 3.79 4.43 -7.87
CA PHE A 66 3.79 4.06 -9.28
C PHE A 66 3.81 5.29 -10.20
N LEU A 67 2.95 6.28 -9.91
CA LEU A 67 2.94 7.56 -10.64
C LEU A 67 4.28 8.30 -10.51
N PHE A 68 4.87 8.31 -9.31
CA PHE A 68 6.19 8.86 -9.07
C PHE A 68 7.25 8.20 -9.97
N LEU A 69 7.27 6.86 -10.03
CA LEU A 69 8.20 6.11 -10.88
C LEU A 69 7.98 6.41 -12.37
N VAL A 70 6.73 6.46 -12.83
CA VAL A 70 6.39 6.82 -14.23
C VAL A 70 6.94 8.20 -14.57
N LEU A 71 6.72 9.18 -13.71
CA LEU A 71 7.21 10.54 -13.92
C LEU A 71 8.74 10.63 -13.84
N LEU A 72 9.36 9.93 -12.88
CA LEU A 72 10.81 9.83 -12.75
C LEU A 72 11.44 9.28 -14.03
N PHE A 73 10.98 8.14 -14.53
CA PHE A 73 11.47 7.57 -15.77
C PHE A 73 11.19 8.49 -16.97
N TYR A 74 10.01 9.11 -17.04
CA TYR A 74 9.73 10.13 -18.06
C TYR A 74 10.79 11.25 -18.05
N PHE A 75 11.14 11.80 -16.89
CA PHE A 75 12.16 12.83 -16.77
C PHE A 75 13.54 12.32 -17.19
N ILE A 76 13.95 11.13 -16.76
CA ILE A 76 15.21 10.49 -17.15
C ILE A 76 15.31 10.39 -18.69
N PHE A 77 14.30 9.82 -19.33
CA PHE A 77 14.27 9.72 -20.80
C PHE A 77 14.21 11.09 -21.48
N SER A 78 13.56 12.08 -20.87
CA SER A 78 13.54 13.46 -21.36
C SER A 78 14.92 14.13 -21.28
N PHE A 79 15.70 13.89 -20.22
CA PHE A 79 17.07 14.40 -20.11
C PHE A 79 17.96 13.85 -21.22
N PHE A 80 17.92 12.54 -21.46
CA PHE A 80 18.69 11.93 -22.55
C PHE A 80 18.29 12.46 -23.92
N ALA A 81 16.99 12.65 -24.17
CA ALA A 81 16.49 13.16 -25.45
C ALA A 81 16.85 14.64 -25.69
N LEU A 82 16.93 15.45 -24.63
CA LEU A 82 17.18 16.90 -24.72
C LEU A 82 18.64 17.28 -24.41
N ARG A 83 19.56 16.32 -24.31
CA ARG A 83 20.96 16.54 -23.90
C ARG A 83 21.71 17.60 -24.72
N GLN A 84 21.32 17.83 -25.98
CA GLN A 84 21.91 18.83 -26.87
C GLN A 84 21.18 20.19 -26.85
N GLN A 85 20.09 20.32 -26.10
CA GLN A 85 19.23 21.50 -26.06
C GLN A 85 19.26 22.12 -24.65
N ALA A 86 20.36 22.80 -24.33
CA ALA A 86 20.67 23.29 -22.98
C ALA A 86 19.51 24.06 -22.32
N GLU A 87 18.90 25.02 -23.02
CA GLU A 87 17.79 25.81 -22.46
C GLU A 87 16.54 24.98 -22.15
N ARG A 88 16.18 24.04 -23.04
CA ARG A 88 15.03 23.15 -22.81
C ARG A 88 15.32 22.15 -21.70
N LEU A 89 16.56 21.68 -21.62
CA LEU A 89 17.04 20.79 -20.57
C LEU A 89 16.97 21.47 -19.20
N LYS A 90 17.46 22.72 -19.10
CA LYS A 90 17.43 23.54 -17.88
C LYS A 90 16.00 23.72 -17.36
N ARG A 91 15.04 24.05 -18.23
CA ARG A 91 13.62 24.16 -17.83
C ARG A 91 13.07 22.83 -17.32
N LYS A 92 13.33 21.72 -18.02
CA LYS A 92 12.88 20.39 -17.59
C LYS A 92 13.56 19.95 -16.29
N PHE A 93 14.80 20.36 -16.07
CA PHE A 93 15.54 20.13 -14.84
C PHE A 93 14.88 20.80 -13.64
N TYR A 94 14.53 22.09 -13.73
CA TYR A 94 13.84 22.76 -12.63
C TYR A 94 12.49 22.13 -12.31
N ILE A 95 11.72 21.73 -13.33
CA ILE A 95 10.45 21.01 -13.12
C ILE A 95 10.72 19.67 -12.40
N PHE A 96 11.73 18.93 -12.83
CA PHE A 96 12.12 17.67 -12.17
C PHE A 96 12.53 17.88 -10.72
N VAL A 97 13.33 18.91 -10.42
CA VAL A 97 13.78 19.23 -9.07
C VAL A 97 12.60 19.58 -8.17
N VAL A 98 11.68 20.43 -8.64
CA VAL A 98 10.45 20.77 -7.87
C VAL A 98 9.61 19.53 -7.63
N PHE A 99 9.37 18.74 -8.68
CA PHE A 99 8.68 17.46 -8.56
C PHE A 99 9.35 16.57 -7.51
N TYR A 100 10.66 16.36 -7.61
CA TYR A 100 11.42 15.48 -6.73
C TYR A 100 11.40 15.96 -5.28
N LEU A 101 11.60 17.26 -5.03
CA LEU A 101 11.58 17.83 -3.68
C LEU A 101 10.21 17.72 -3.00
N ILE A 102 9.12 17.83 -3.76
CA ILE A 102 7.76 17.71 -3.21
C ILE A 102 7.37 16.25 -3.03
N THR A 103 7.72 15.40 -3.99
CA THR A 103 7.22 14.01 -4.03
C THR A 103 8.10 13.02 -3.32
N SER A 104 9.41 13.25 -3.20
CA SER A 104 10.30 12.30 -2.50
C SER A 104 9.97 12.15 -1.02
N PRO A 105 9.60 13.20 -0.25
CA PRO A 105 9.16 13.02 1.13
C PRO A 105 7.86 12.21 1.21
N LEU A 106 6.92 12.43 0.28
CA LEU A 106 5.67 11.68 0.22
C LEU A 106 5.90 10.20 -0.12
N VAL A 107 6.91 9.89 -0.95
CA VAL A 107 7.33 8.51 -1.21
C VAL A 107 7.91 7.88 0.06
N LEU A 108 8.72 8.62 0.82
CA LEU A 108 9.24 8.14 2.12
C LEU A 108 8.11 7.85 3.11
N LEU A 109 7.16 8.78 3.26
CA LEU A 109 5.98 8.58 4.12
C LEU A 109 5.09 7.41 3.68
N SER A 110 5.14 7.04 2.40
CA SER A 110 4.46 5.86 1.89
C SER A 110 5.04 4.53 2.41
N PHE A 111 6.29 4.52 2.89
CA PHE A 111 6.87 3.36 3.59
C PHE A 111 6.41 3.26 5.04
N ASP A 112 6.17 4.39 5.68
CA ASP A 112 5.94 4.49 7.12
C ASP A 112 4.50 4.20 7.54
N ASN A 113 3.61 3.86 6.60
CA ASN A 113 2.28 3.38 6.95
C ASN A 113 2.25 1.85 7.00
N TYR A 114 2.41 1.28 8.19
CA TYR A 114 2.36 -0.17 8.38
C TYR A 114 1.86 -0.57 9.76
N LEU A 115 1.40 -1.82 9.84
CA LEU A 115 1.15 -2.50 11.10
C LEU A 115 2.12 -3.66 11.17
N LEU A 116 2.97 -3.61 12.18
CA LEU A 116 3.94 -4.65 12.47
C LEU A 116 3.48 -5.41 13.70
N VAL A 117 3.20 -6.69 13.52
CA VAL A 117 2.88 -7.59 14.63
C VAL A 117 4.08 -8.48 14.86
N THR A 118 4.66 -8.46 16.06
CA THR A 118 5.90 -9.17 16.40
C THR A 118 5.68 -10.15 17.57
N THR A 119 6.71 -10.91 17.92
CA THR A 119 6.68 -11.73 19.15
C THR A 119 6.59 -10.92 20.45
N LYS A 120 6.99 -9.65 20.43
CA LYS A 120 7.05 -8.80 21.63
C LYS A 120 5.79 -7.95 21.80
N GLY A 121 5.16 -7.57 20.69
CA GLY A 121 4.00 -6.68 20.71
C GLY A 121 3.56 -6.28 19.31
N ILE A 122 2.76 -5.22 19.26
CA ILE A 122 2.28 -4.59 18.05
C ILE A 122 2.83 -3.18 17.92
N GLN A 123 3.23 -2.81 16.71
CA GLN A 123 3.67 -1.48 16.37
C GLN A 123 2.82 -0.99 15.19
N TYR A 124 2.17 0.15 15.36
CA TYR A 124 1.45 0.82 14.29
C TYR A 124 2.24 2.06 13.92
N ASN A 125 2.64 2.18 12.66
CA ASN A 125 3.23 3.42 12.16
C ASN A 125 2.22 4.10 11.23
N SER A 126 1.87 5.34 11.58
CA SER A 126 0.92 6.14 10.83
C SER A 126 1.64 6.89 9.70
N PHE A 127 0.89 7.27 8.67
CA PHE A 127 1.47 7.94 7.48
C PHE A 127 2.26 9.22 7.77
N PHE A 128 2.01 9.91 8.89
CA PHE A 128 2.71 11.16 9.23
C PHE A 128 3.71 11.01 10.40
N SER A 129 3.96 9.81 10.91
CA SER A 129 4.92 9.56 11.97
C SER A 129 6.25 9.01 11.41
N VAL A 130 7.31 9.82 11.53
CA VAL A 130 8.65 9.50 10.98
C VAL A 130 9.43 8.56 11.90
N GLU A 131 9.15 8.53 13.21
CA GLU A 131 9.90 7.71 14.19
C GLU A 131 9.22 6.37 14.56
N GLY A 132 8.06 6.05 13.96
CA GLY A 132 7.26 4.92 14.40
C GLY A 132 6.62 5.16 15.77
N GLU A 133 5.37 4.72 15.98
CA GLU A 133 4.89 4.65 17.36
C GLU A 133 5.74 3.62 18.13
N PRO A 134 5.97 3.82 19.44
CA PRO A 134 6.68 2.85 20.23
C PRO A 134 5.96 1.50 20.19
N LEU A 135 6.73 0.41 20.12
CA LEU A 135 6.20 -0.95 20.22
C LEU A 135 5.32 -1.06 21.47
N LYS A 136 4.04 -1.38 21.27
CA LYS A 136 3.12 -1.68 22.36
C LYS A 136 3.20 -3.17 22.67
N GLU A 137 3.81 -3.51 23.80
CA GLU A 137 4.01 -4.89 24.21
C GLU A 137 2.69 -5.61 24.47
N TRP A 138 2.63 -6.92 24.27
CA TRP A 138 1.40 -7.71 24.46
C TRP A 138 0.76 -7.52 25.85
N LYS A 139 1.58 -7.39 26.91
CA LYS A 139 1.10 -7.14 28.28
C LYS A 139 0.47 -5.76 28.49
N GLN A 140 0.78 -4.79 27.61
CA GLN A 140 0.21 -3.45 27.66
C GLN A 140 -1.18 -3.41 27.03
N ILE A 141 -1.56 -4.43 26.24
CA ILE A 141 -2.89 -4.57 25.69
C ILE A 141 -3.82 -5.10 26.78
N GLU A 142 -4.87 -4.36 27.10
CA GLU A 142 -5.92 -4.79 28.02
C GLU A 142 -6.86 -5.78 27.34
N LYS A 143 -7.33 -5.42 26.14
CA LYS A 143 -8.26 -6.22 25.35
C LYS A 143 -8.29 -5.79 23.89
N LEU A 144 -8.67 -6.72 23.01
CA LEU A 144 -9.19 -6.43 21.69
C LEU A 144 -10.70 -6.33 21.78
N VAL A 145 -11.27 -5.29 21.19
CA VAL A 145 -12.69 -5.18 20.96
C VAL A 145 -12.99 -5.49 19.50
N LEU A 146 -13.84 -6.48 19.29
CA LEU A 146 -14.32 -6.94 17.99
C LEU A 146 -15.73 -6.40 17.73
N ASP A 147 -15.85 -5.66 16.64
CA ASP A 147 -17.11 -5.10 16.15
C ASP A 147 -17.22 -5.24 14.62
N TYR A 148 -18.34 -4.78 14.05
CA TYR A 148 -18.55 -4.69 12.61
C TYR A 148 -19.29 -3.41 12.21
N GLU A 149 -19.01 -2.90 11.02
CA GLU A 149 -19.79 -1.85 10.34
C GLU A 149 -20.67 -2.49 9.26
N VAL A 150 -21.93 -2.10 9.22
CA VAL A 150 -22.89 -2.56 8.20
C VAL A 150 -22.77 -1.64 6.99
N LYS A 151 -22.33 -2.19 5.85
CA LYS A 151 -22.21 -1.41 4.61
C LYS A 151 -23.54 -1.28 3.87
N GLN A 152 -24.40 -2.30 3.97
CA GLN A 152 -25.67 -2.35 3.25
C GLN A 152 -26.78 -2.93 4.12
N ILE A 153 -27.96 -2.32 4.04
CA ILE A 153 -29.19 -2.75 4.70
C ILE A 153 -30.20 -3.09 3.59
N PRO A 154 -30.80 -4.30 3.59
CA PRO A 154 -30.61 -5.39 4.55
C PRO A 154 -29.26 -6.12 4.38
N THR A 155 -28.67 -6.57 5.48
CA THR A 155 -27.43 -7.36 5.49
C THR A 155 -27.74 -8.80 5.12
N GLN A 156 -27.17 -9.29 4.01
CA GLN A 156 -27.44 -10.63 3.47
C GLN A 156 -26.18 -11.50 3.39
N THR A 157 -25.02 -10.91 3.12
CA THR A 157 -23.76 -11.61 2.83
C THR A 157 -22.61 -11.11 3.70
N SER A 158 -21.46 -11.81 3.67
CA SER A 158 -20.27 -11.41 4.43
C SER A 158 -19.66 -10.10 3.95
N ASP A 159 -19.90 -9.75 2.70
CA ASP A 159 -19.34 -8.56 2.07
C ASP A 159 -20.05 -7.28 2.52
N ASP A 160 -21.29 -7.43 3.01
CA ASP A 160 -22.13 -6.38 3.60
C ASP A 160 -21.65 -5.98 5.01
N LEU A 161 -20.73 -6.76 5.60
CA LEU A 161 -20.14 -6.51 6.90
C LEU A 161 -18.65 -6.16 6.76
N ARG A 162 -18.23 -5.09 7.42
CA ARG A 162 -16.81 -4.75 7.58
C ARG A 162 -16.39 -4.98 9.02
N LEU A 163 -15.43 -5.86 9.25
CA LEU A 163 -14.87 -6.07 10.59
C LEU A 163 -14.16 -4.83 11.12
N ARG A 164 -14.26 -4.61 12.44
CA ARG A 164 -13.56 -3.58 13.19
C ARG A 164 -12.86 -4.17 14.40
N TYR A 165 -11.56 -3.94 14.50
CA TYR A 165 -10.66 -4.40 15.54
C TYR A 165 -10.11 -3.16 16.25
N ILE A 166 -10.49 -2.97 17.51
CA ILE A 166 -10.03 -1.84 18.30
C ILE A 166 -9.23 -2.40 19.46
N LEU A 167 -7.94 -2.10 19.51
CA LEU A 167 -7.10 -2.44 20.66
C LEU A 167 -7.28 -1.39 21.75
N TYR A 168 -7.54 -1.86 22.97
CA TYR A 168 -7.54 -1.04 24.18
C TYR A 168 -6.28 -1.38 24.97
N PHE A 169 -5.52 -0.36 25.30
CA PHE A 169 -4.30 -0.48 26.07
C PHE A 169 -4.58 -0.11 27.54
N ARG A 170 -3.78 -0.67 28.45
CA ARG A 170 -3.90 -0.43 29.89
C ARG A 170 -3.62 1.01 30.30
N ASP A 171 -2.97 1.80 29.44
CA ASP A 171 -2.76 3.23 29.61
C ASP A 171 -4.01 4.08 29.23
N GLY A 172 -5.09 3.43 28.79
CA GLY A 172 -6.33 4.08 28.34
C GLY A 172 -6.31 4.50 26.86
N SER A 173 -5.17 4.37 26.18
CA SER A 173 -5.07 4.63 24.73
C SER A 173 -5.79 3.54 23.92
N THR A 174 -6.23 3.88 22.71
CA THR A 174 -6.87 2.92 21.79
C THR A 174 -6.33 3.07 20.37
N VAL A 175 -6.23 1.95 19.65
CA VAL A 175 -5.85 1.94 18.23
C VAL A 175 -6.92 1.19 17.44
N ASP A 176 -7.54 1.87 16.47
CA ASP A 176 -8.45 1.26 15.50
C ASP A 176 -7.62 0.65 14.37
N LEU A 177 -7.46 -0.67 14.43
CA LEU A 177 -6.74 -1.43 13.44
C LEU A 177 -7.49 -1.50 12.10
N ASN A 178 -8.68 -0.95 11.95
CA ASN A 178 -9.42 -0.89 10.69
C ASN A 178 -9.64 0.53 10.17
N HIS A 179 -8.94 1.51 10.74
CA HIS A 179 -8.95 2.89 10.25
C HIS A 179 -8.61 2.96 8.74
N LEU A 180 -9.04 4.03 8.05
CA LEU A 180 -8.80 4.24 6.61
C LEU A 180 -7.32 4.25 6.22
N ASN A 181 -6.43 4.47 7.19
CA ASN A 181 -5.00 4.41 7.03
C ASN A 181 -4.39 3.13 7.62
N SER A 182 -5.19 2.22 8.15
CA SER A 182 -4.71 0.96 8.74
C SER A 182 -4.65 -0.12 7.66
N PRO A 183 -3.60 -0.93 7.63
CA PRO A 183 -3.35 -1.87 6.55
C PRO A 183 -4.23 -3.14 6.58
N LEU A 184 -5.11 -3.33 7.58
CA LEU A 184 -6.02 -4.48 7.65
C LEU A 184 -7.22 -4.34 6.72
N TYR A 185 -7.07 -4.93 5.54
CA TYR A 185 -8.13 -5.00 4.53
C TYR A 185 -8.49 -6.42 4.12
N LYS A 186 -7.56 -7.38 4.25
CA LYS A 186 -7.73 -8.74 3.74
C LYS A 186 -8.07 -9.72 4.85
N ARG A 187 -8.90 -10.71 4.53
CA ARG A 187 -9.24 -11.84 5.42
C ARG A 187 -8.01 -12.51 6.04
N SER A 188 -6.95 -12.73 5.25
CA SER A 188 -5.71 -13.36 5.71
C SER A 188 -5.01 -12.54 6.81
N GLU A 189 -5.08 -11.21 6.73
CA GLU A 189 -4.47 -10.29 7.70
C GLU A 189 -5.22 -10.36 9.04
N PHE A 190 -6.55 -10.36 9.00
CA PHE A 190 -7.37 -10.55 10.19
C PHE A 190 -7.14 -11.93 10.85
N ILE A 191 -7.07 -13.00 10.05
CA ILE A 191 -6.77 -14.36 10.54
C ILE A 191 -5.44 -14.36 11.30
N THR A 192 -4.43 -13.72 10.72
CA THR A 192 -3.09 -13.71 11.28
C THR A 192 -3.05 -12.93 12.60
N ILE A 193 -3.65 -11.74 12.66
CA ILE A 193 -3.73 -10.97 13.91
C ILE A 193 -4.50 -11.71 14.97
N HIS A 194 -5.67 -12.26 14.62
CA HIS A 194 -6.50 -13.00 15.56
C HIS A 194 -5.74 -14.18 16.18
N ARG A 195 -5.00 -14.93 15.35
CA ARG A 195 -4.13 -16.02 15.81
C ARG A 195 -3.05 -15.54 16.78
N VAL A 196 -2.40 -14.42 16.49
CA VAL A 196 -1.36 -13.87 17.37
C VAL A 196 -1.96 -13.42 18.70
N LEU A 197 -3.10 -12.72 18.69
CA LEU A 197 -3.78 -12.29 19.92
C LEU A 197 -4.16 -13.47 20.82
N LEU A 198 -4.67 -14.57 20.23
CA LEU A 198 -4.96 -15.80 20.96
C LEU A 198 -3.69 -16.45 21.54
N LYS A 199 -2.59 -16.51 20.76
CA LYS A 199 -1.29 -17.03 21.22
C LYS A 199 -0.79 -16.30 22.47
N TYR A 200 -0.96 -14.98 22.53
CA TYR A 200 -0.55 -14.14 23.66
C TYR A 200 -1.65 -13.93 24.71
N LYS A 201 -2.77 -14.66 24.62
CA LYS A 201 -3.89 -14.62 25.56
C LYS A 201 -4.46 -13.21 25.77
N VAL A 202 -4.45 -12.37 24.73
CA VAL A 202 -5.11 -11.07 24.77
C VAL A 202 -6.63 -11.31 24.81
N PRO A 203 -7.36 -10.77 25.80
CA PRO A 203 -8.81 -10.92 25.87
C PRO A 203 -9.50 -10.32 24.65
N ILE A 204 -10.47 -11.04 24.06
CA ILE A 204 -11.27 -10.55 22.93
C ILE A 204 -12.70 -10.34 23.42
N GLN A 205 -13.18 -9.10 23.34
CA GLN A 205 -14.54 -8.71 23.70
C GLN A 205 -15.34 -8.44 22.42
N ILE A 206 -16.47 -9.11 22.26
CA ILE A 206 -17.42 -8.86 21.16
C ILE A 206 -18.42 -7.81 21.64
N ILE A 207 -18.52 -6.66 20.95
CA ILE A 207 -19.46 -5.59 21.36
C ILE A 207 -20.91 -6.02 21.17
N ARG A 208 -21.21 -6.54 19.98
CA ARG A 208 -22.57 -6.91 19.56
C ARG A 208 -22.55 -8.22 18.78
N PRO A 209 -23.58 -9.06 18.93
CA PRO A 209 -23.71 -10.27 18.14
C PRO A 209 -23.88 -9.93 16.66
N LEU A 210 -23.56 -10.91 15.80
CA LEU A 210 -23.87 -10.78 14.36
C LEU A 210 -25.38 -10.66 14.14
N PRO A 211 -25.83 -9.95 13.10
CA PRO A 211 -27.26 -9.84 12.78
C PRO A 211 -27.89 -11.22 12.57
N ASN A 212 -29.13 -11.43 13.02
CA ASN A 212 -29.83 -12.72 12.91
C ASN A 212 -30.02 -13.21 11.45
N THR A 213 -29.96 -12.30 10.48
CA THR A 213 -30.00 -12.61 9.05
C THR A 213 -28.70 -13.28 8.56
N PHE A 214 -27.61 -13.11 9.30
CA PHE A 214 -26.29 -13.64 8.98
C PHE A 214 -26.11 -15.05 9.56
N LYS A 215 -26.52 -16.06 8.79
CA LYS A 215 -26.51 -17.48 9.21
C LYS A 215 -25.45 -18.34 8.53
N ASP A 216 -24.60 -17.76 7.68
CA ASP A 216 -23.58 -18.53 6.97
C ASP A 216 -22.44 -18.95 7.92
N GLN A 217 -22.58 -20.17 8.46
CA GLN A 217 -21.61 -20.81 9.35
C GLN A 217 -20.25 -21.07 8.68
N SER A 218 -20.21 -21.13 7.35
CA SER A 218 -18.98 -21.33 6.60
C SER A 218 -18.15 -20.04 6.50
N SER A 219 -18.80 -18.88 6.64
CA SER A 219 -18.17 -17.56 6.51
C SER A 219 -17.11 -17.31 7.58
N PHE A 220 -16.08 -16.56 7.19
CA PHE A 220 -15.00 -16.14 8.09
C PHE A 220 -15.51 -15.35 9.30
N ILE A 221 -16.41 -14.38 9.03
CA ILE A 221 -16.97 -13.49 10.04
C ILE A 221 -17.78 -14.30 11.06
N TYR A 222 -18.59 -15.26 10.61
CA TYR A 222 -19.34 -16.12 11.52
C TYR A 222 -18.42 -16.90 12.45
N LYS A 223 -17.40 -17.55 11.87
CA LYS A 223 -16.41 -18.31 12.64
C LYS A 223 -15.69 -17.44 13.66
N LEU A 224 -15.32 -16.22 13.30
CA LEU A 224 -14.64 -15.28 14.19
C LEU A 224 -15.49 -14.85 15.41
N PHE A 225 -16.81 -14.67 15.21
CA PHE A 225 -17.72 -14.21 16.27
C PHE A 225 -18.28 -15.35 17.13
N HIS A 226 -18.36 -16.58 16.61
CA HIS A 226 -19.00 -17.71 17.29
C HIS A 226 -18.02 -18.79 17.75
N HIS A 227 -16.80 -18.81 17.23
CA HIS A 227 -15.77 -19.76 17.61
C HIS A 227 -14.43 -19.05 17.80
N GLN A 228 -13.65 -19.46 18.80
CA GLN A 228 -12.22 -19.17 18.81
C GLN A 228 -11.65 -19.81 17.54
N TYR A 229 -11.34 -18.99 16.52
CA TYR A 229 -10.78 -19.50 15.27
C TYR A 229 -9.50 -20.30 15.60
N GLN A 230 -9.59 -21.63 15.51
CA GLN A 230 -8.43 -22.52 15.56
C GLN A 230 -7.92 -22.62 14.12
N PRO A 231 -6.72 -22.09 13.79
CA PRO A 231 -6.14 -22.34 12.48
C PRO A 231 -6.00 -23.85 12.32
N SER A 232 -6.56 -24.41 11.25
CA SER A 232 -6.25 -25.76 10.83
C SER A 232 -4.72 -25.83 10.66
N SER A 233 -4.09 -26.68 11.46
CA SER A 233 -2.66 -26.97 11.52
C SER A 233 -2.07 -27.29 10.16
#